data_AF-A0A9Q8PD10-F1
#
_entry.id   AF-A0A9Q8PD10-F1
#
_cell.length_a   1.000
_cell.length_b   1.000
_cell.length_c   1.000
_cell.angle_alpha   90.00
_cell.angle_beta   90.00
_cell.angle_gamma   90.00
#
_symmetry.space_group_name_H-M   'P 1'
#
loop_
_entity.id
_entity.type
_entity.pdbx_description
1 polymer ?
#
loop_
_entity_poly.entity_id
_entity_poly.type
_entity_poly.pdbx_seq_one_letter_code
_entity_poly.pdbx_strand_id
1 'polypeptide(L)'
;MSSDTASTEKKTKKKRYTSNIITLKPGEGHDAITIHEDILRDHSPFFKAALDKKWLDGATREIKLPDDTAEVVAAYVDWLYSRRLELDVPKDTKGRPEPEILALLLRQAEELGTWPSVRCVVAAYAGTPEGSPLRRCLVEIYAARMTIHWDFREGSYPVAFTMDLLRAMVKQRTVDDTKFYPRRETWFKM
;
A
#
# COMPACT_ATOMS: atom_id res chain seq x y z
N MET A 1 -39.93 -32.65 -22.54
CA MET A 1 -38.47 -32.47 -22.54
C MET A 1 -38.18 -31.11 -21.96
N SER A 2 -37.50 -31.12 -20.83
CA SER A 2 -37.10 -29.98 -20.01
C SER A 2 -36.20 -29.01 -20.76
N SER A 3 -36.26 -27.72 -20.40
CA SER A 3 -35.09 -26.85 -20.23
C SER A 3 -35.53 -25.54 -19.57
N ASP A 4 -35.46 -25.53 -18.25
CA ASP A 4 -35.27 -24.32 -17.45
C ASP A 4 -33.94 -23.67 -17.87
N THR A 5 -33.98 -22.45 -18.38
CA THR A 5 -32.80 -21.58 -18.44
C THR A 5 -32.90 -20.55 -17.34
N ALA A 6 -32.29 -20.87 -16.21
CA ALA A 6 -32.01 -19.91 -15.14
C ALA A 6 -31.00 -18.87 -15.66
N SER A 7 -31.46 -17.63 -15.84
CA SER A 7 -30.58 -16.47 -16.06
C SER A 7 -29.81 -16.18 -14.78
N THR A 8 -28.57 -16.64 -14.71
CA THR A 8 -27.58 -16.18 -13.72
C THR A 8 -27.22 -14.72 -13.98
N GLU A 9 -27.81 -13.80 -13.21
CA GLU A 9 -27.36 -12.42 -13.11
C GLU A 9 -25.95 -12.35 -12.49
N LYS A 10 -24.96 -12.01 -13.32
CA LYS A 10 -23.61 -11.68 -12.86
C LYS A 10 -23.65 -10.31 -12.16
N LYS A 11 -23.62 -10.28 -10.82
CA LYS A 11 -23.39 -9.04 -10.04
C LYS A 11 -22.06 -8.40 -10.45
N THR A 12 -22.14 -7.31 -11.20
CA THR A 12 -20.98 -6.46 -11.53
C THR A 12 -20.40 -5.85 -10.26
N LYS A 13 -19.11 -6.11 -9.97
CA LYS A 13 -18.41 -5.51 -8.82
C LYS A 13 -18.45 -3.98 -8.95
N LYS A 14 -19.11 -3.30 -8.00
CA LYS A 14 -19.14 -1.83 -7.94
C LYS A 14 -17.72 -1.27 -7.89
N LYS A 15 -17.47 -0.22 -8.67
CA LYS A 15 -16.19 0.50 -8.64
C LYS A 15 -16.07 1.23 -7.30
N ARG A 16 -15.05 0.89 -6.52
CA ARG A 16 -14.87 1.35 -5.13
C ARG A 16 -14.60 2.85 -4.99
N TYR A 17 -14.22 3.52 -6.07
CA TYR A 17 -13.92 4.95 -6.12
C TYR A 17 -15.12 5.83 -6.48
N THR A 18 -16.30 5.24 -6.68
CA THR A 18 -17.54 5.97 -6.96
C THR A 18 -18.53 5.91 -5.79
N SER A 19 -18.13 5.33 -4.66
CA SER A 19 -18.99 5.27 -3.47
C SER A 19 -19.02 6.62 -2.74
N ASN A 20 -20.00 6.79 -1.87
CA ASN A 20 -20.05 7.96 -1.00
C ASN A 20 -18.78 8.07 -0.14
N ILE A 21 -18.44 9.29 0.25
CA ILE A 21 -17.34 9.58 1.17
C ILE A 21 -17.92 9.74 2.58
N ILE A 22 -17.23 9.15 3.55
CA ILE A 22 -17.52 9.25 4.99
C ILE A 22 -16.32 9.89 5.67
N THR A 23 -16.59 10.69 6.70
CA THR A 23 -15.58 11.32 7.53
C THR A 23 -15.41 10.56 8.85
N LEU A 24 -14.20 10.10 9.14
CA LEU A 24 -13.80 9.54 10.42
C LEU A 24 -13.20 10.66 11.28
N LYS A 25 -13.70 10.82 12.50
CA LYS A 25 -13.21 11.79 13.49
C LYS A 25 -12.51 11.03 14.63
N PRO A 26 -11.16 11.01 14.68
CA PRO A 26 -10.41 10.44 15.80
C PRO A 26 -10.66 11.22 17.11
N GLY A 27 -10.05 10.79 18.22
CA GLY A 27 -10.13 11.46 19.52
C GLY A 27 -9.73 12.94 19.51
N GLU A 28 -9.91 13.64 20.63
CA GLU A 28 -9.71 15.11 20.74
C GLU A 28 -8.36 15.59 20.19
N GLY A 29 -8.38 16.65 19.38
CA GLY A 29 -7.19 17.34 18.87
C GLY A 29 -6.63 16.82 17.54
N HIS A 30 -7.31 15.86 16.90
CA HIS A 30 -6.84 15.22 15.67
C HIS A 30 -7.65 15.59 14.42
N ASP A 31 -6.98 15.62 13.27
CA ASP A 31 -7.61 15.93 11.97
C ASP A 31 -8.61 14.84 11.54
N ALA A 32 -9.70 15.27 10.90
CA ALA A 32 -10.70 14.37 10.35
C ALA A 32 -10.19 13.69 9.06
N ILE A 33 -10.42 12.39 8.93
CA ILE A 33 -9.94 11.56 7.81
C ILE A 33 -11.13 11.15 6.93
N THR A 34 -11.01 11.26 5.61
CA THR A 34 -12.11 10.92 4.68
C THR A 34 -11.84 9.63 3.90
N ILE A 35 -12.85 8.78 3.75
CA ILE A 35 -12.74 7.45 3.12
C ILE A 35 -14.02 7.06 2.35
N HIS A 36 -13.85 6.26 1.29
CA HIS A 36 -14.95 5.63 0.56
C HIS A 36 -15.73 4.61 1.43
N GLU A 37 -17.03 4.82 1.54
CA GLU A 37 -17.96 4.01 2.32
C GLU A 37 -17.90 2.50 2.00
N ASP A 38 -17.83 2.15 0.71
CA ASP A 38 -17.83 0.76 0.28
C ASP A 38 -16.59 0.02 0.82
N ILE A 39 -15.46 0.72 0.99
CA ILE A 39 -14.22 0.15 1.52
C ILE A 39 -14.37 -0.21 3.00
N LEU A 40 -14.99 0.67 3.78
CA LEU A 40 -15.27 0.41 5.21
C LEU A 40 -16.23 -0.77 5.37
N ARG A 41 -17.33 -0.78 4.60
CA ARG A 41 -18.36 -1.83 4.67
C ARG A 41 -17.85 -3.20 4.25
N ASP A 42 -16.98 -3.26 3.24
CA ASP A 42 -16.40 -4.51 2.75
C ASP A 42 -15.45 -5.17 3.76
N HIS A 43 -14.90 -4.40 4.71
CA HIS A 43 -13.76 -4.84 5.53
C HIS A 43 -14.00 -4.80 7.03
N SER A 44 -15.13 -4.25 7.48
CA SER A 44 -15.45 -4.19 8.89
C SER A 44 -16.95 -4.41 9.12
N PRO A 45 -17.33 -5.49 9.81
CA PRO A 45 -18.70 -5.67 10.28
C PRO A 45 -19.18 -4.52 11.17
N PHE A 46 -18.26 -3.92 11.93
CA PHE A 46 -18.54 -2.72 12.74
C PHE A 46 -18.96 -1.55 11.86
N PHE A 47 -18.16 -1.18 10.85
CA PHE A 47 -18.52 -0.07 9.97
C PHE A 47 -19.73 -0.40 9.10
N LYS A 48 -19.90 -1.65 8.69
CA LYS A 48 -21.12 -2.09 8.00
C LYS A 48 -22.36 -1.86 8.86
N ALA A 49 -22.32 -2.24 10.14
CA ALA A 49 -23.43 -2.04 11.07
C ALA A 49 -23.66 -0.56 11.40
N ALA A 50 -22.59 0.19 11.66
CA ALA A 50 -22.62 1.63 11.95
C ALA A 50 -23.24 2.44 10.80
N LEU A 51 -23.07 1.97 9.57
CA LEU A 51 -23.58 2.61 8.36
C LEU A 51 -24.91 2.05 7.86
N ASP A 52 -25.35 0.88 8.35
CA ASP A 52 -26.59 0.26 7.89
C ASP A 52 -27.84 0.87 8.51
N LYS A 53 -27.84 1.23 9.82
CA LYS A 53 -29.04 1.80 10.47
C LYS A 53 -28.69 2.70 11.67
N LYS A 54 -29.33 3.89 11.70
CA LYS A 54 -29.54 4.77 12.87
C LYS A 54 -28.36 5.57 13.45
N TRP A 55 -27.11 5.35 13.04
CA TRP A 55 -25.96 6.09 13.59
C TRP A 55 -25.55 7.34 12.83
N LEU A 56 -26.12 7.54 11.64
CA LEU A 56 -25.94 8.75 10.85
C LEU A 56 -26.98 9.77 11.31
N ASP A 57 -26.55 10.70 12.16
CA ASP A 57 -27.24 11.98 12.28
C ASP A 57 -27.41 12.52 10.87
N GLY A 58 -28.67 12.62 10.41
CA GLY A 58 -29.09 12.42 9.02
C GLY A 58 -28.53 13.40 7.97
N ALA A 59 -27.60 14.27 8.36
CA ALA A 59 -26.94 15.25 7.51
C ALA A 59 -25.41 15.12 7.45
N THR A 60 -24.72 14.54 8.44
CA THR A 60 -23.27 14.77 8.61
C THR A 60 -22.32 13.66 8.14
N ARG A 61 -22.78 12.44 7.81
CA ARG A 61 -21.91 11.34 7.29
C ARG A 61 -20.57 11.18 8.03
N GLU A 62 -20.62 11.30 9.35
CA GLU A 62 -19.46 11.29 10.24
C GLU A 62 -19.50 10.09 11.19
N ILE A 63 -18.35 9.45 11.43
CA ILE A 63 -18.16 8.44 12.46
C ILE A 63 -17.10 8.94 13.45
N LYS A 64 -17.47 9.01 14.73
CA LYS A 64 -16.55 9.39 15.80
C LYS A 64 -15.85 8.14 16.34
N LEU A 65 -14.53 8.22 16.47
CA LEU A 65 -13.63 7.19 16.98
C LEU A 65 -12.85 7.80 18.16
N PRO A 66 -13.50 8.05 19.31
CA PRO A 66 -12.91 8.81 20.41
C PRO A 66 -11.74 8.10 21.08
N ASP A 67 -11.69 6.77 20.99
CA ASP A 67 -10.67 5.93 21.62
C ASP A 67 -9.41 5.75 20.73
N ASP A 68 -9.47 6.18 19.46
CA ASP A 68 -8.40 6.00 18.48
C ASP A 68 -7.70 7.33 18.14
N THR A 69 -6.37 7.30 17.97
CA THR A 69 -5.60 8.48 17.52
C THR A 69 -5.66 8.64 15.99
N ALA A 70 -5.37 9.84 15.47
CA ALA A 70 -5.32 10.05 14.02
C ALA A 70 -4.34 9.11 13.31
N GLU A 71 -3.19 8.81 13.93
CA GLU A 71 -2.19 7.92 13.36
C GLU A 71 -2.73 6.49 13.20
N VAL A 72 -3.45 5.99 14.20
CA VAL A 72 -4.07 4.66 14.16
C VAL A 72 -5.16 4.59 13.10
N VAL A 73 -6.03 5.61 13.05
CA VAL A 73 -7.11 5.68 12.05
C VAL A 73 -6.53 5.81 10.63
N ALA A 74 -5.49 6.63 10.44
CA ALA A 74 -4.82 6.80 9.15
C ALA A 74 -4.16 5.49 8.69
N ALA A 75 -3.42 4.81 9.57
CA ALA A 75 -2.80 3.53 9.25
C ALA A 75 -3.84 2.45 8.89
N TYR A 76 -4.98 2.43 9.59
CA TYR A 76 -6.10 1.55 9.27
C TYR A 76 -6.72 1.87 7.90
N VAL A 77 -6.94 3.16 7.60
CA VAL A 77 -7.45 3.61 6.29
C VAL A 77 -6.48 3.26 5.17
N ASP A 78 -5.19 3.50 5.33
CA ASP A 78 -4.17 3.15 4.34
C ASP A 78 -4.13 1.64 4.09
N TRP A 79 -4.24 0.82 5.16
CA TRP A 79 -4.37 -0.63 5.03
C TRP A 79 -5.64 -1.04 4.27
N LEU A 80 -6.77 -0.36 4.51
CA LEU A 80 -8.03 -0.64 3.82
C LEU A 80 -7.93 -0.40 2.31
N TYR A 81 -7.23 0.65 1.87
CA TYR A 81 -7.02 0.94 0.45
C TYR A 81 -5.98 0.02 -0.20
N SER A 82 -4.83 -0.17 0.45
CA SER A 82 -3.67 -0.83 -0.16
C SER A 82 -3.63 -2.34 0.09
N ARG A 83 -4.41 -2.83 1.07
CA ARG A 83 -4.31 -4.18 1.67
C ARG A 83 -2.93 -4.47 2.26
N ARG A 84 -2.18 -3.43 2.60
CA ARG A 84 -0.82 -3.51 3.12
C ARG A 84 -0.72 -2.51 4.26
N LEU A 85 -0.20 -2.92 5.40
CA LEU A 85 0.14 -1.96 6.43
C LEU A 85 1.50 -1.37 6.02
N GLU A 86 1.52 -0.11 5.64
CA GLU A 86 2.76 0.56 5.27
C GLU A 86 3.63 0.75 6.51
N LEU A 87 4.88 0.29 6.45
CA LEU A 87 5.87 0.59 7.47
C LEU A 87 6.23 2.08 7.36
N ASP A 88 5.75 2.91 8.28
CA ASP A 88 6.34 4.24 8.48
C ASP A 88 7.54 4.08 9.41
N VAL A 89 8.66 4.71 9.05
CA VAL A 89 9.77 4.82 9.99
C VAL A 89 9.33 5.86 11.01
N PRO A 90 9.50 5.63 12.34
CA PRO A 90 9.19 6.64 13.34
C PRO A 90 9.74 8.01 12.93
N LYS A 91 8.95 9.07 13.09
CA LYS A 91 9.32 10.44 12.64
C LYS A 91 10.64 10.94 13.28
N ASP A 92 11.15 10.23 14.30
CA ASP A 92 12.40 10.46 15.03
C ASP A 92 13.57 9.53 14.59
N THR A 93 13.80 9.35 13.30
CA THR A 93 14.98 8.59 12.81
C THR A 93 16.31 9.29 13.00
N LYS A 94 16.31 10.60 13.28
CA LYS A 94 17.53 11.38 13.52
C LYS A 94 18.26 10.83 14.74
N GLY A 95 19.35 10.09 14.50
CA GLY A 95 20.27 9.62 15.54
C GLY A 95 20.12 8.14 15.92
N ARG A 96 19.18 7.38 15.32
CA ARG A 96 19.11 5.94 15.58
C ARG A 96 20.22 5.17 14.84
N PRO A 97 20.89 4.20 15.48
CA PRO A 97 21.86 3.35 14.82
C PRO A 97 21.21 2.54 13.68
N GLU A 98 21.89 2.47 12.54
CA GLU A 98 21.46 1.69 11.37
C GLU A 98 21.05 0.23 11.69
N PRO A 99 21.76 -0.52 12.57
CA PRO A 99 21.37 -1.89 12.93
C PRO A 99 20.01 -1.99 13.64
N GLU A 100 19.62 -0.96 14.39
CA GLU A 100 18.34 -0.94 15.10
C GLU A 100 17.18 -0.72 14.12
N ILE A 101 17.36 0.19 13.17
CA ILE A 101 16.39 0.42 12.08
C ILE A 101 16.23 -0.85 11.24
N LEU A 102 17.34 -1.54 10.95
CA LEU A 102 17.33 -2.80 10.22
C LEU A 102 16.59 -3.90 10.98
N ALA A 103 16.85 -4.06 12.28
CA ALA A 103 16.19 -5.06 13.12
C ALA A 103 14.67 -4.82 13.21
N LEU A 104 14.25 -3.56 13.33
CA LEU A 104 12.83 -3.19 13.32
C LEU A 104 12.16 -3.53 11.99
N LEU A 105 12.79 -3.19 10.86
CA LEU A 105 12.23 -3.48 9.54
C LEU A 105 12.11 -4.98 9.27
N LEU A 106 13.12 -5.76 9.65
CA LEU A 106 13.12 -7.22 9.46
C LEU A 106 12.05 -7.89 10.34
N ARG A 107 12.01 -7.55 11.63
CA ARG A 107 11.01 -8.08 12.57
C ARG A 107 9.59 -7.79 12.09
N GLN A 108 9.33 -6.57 11.65
CA GLN A 108 7.99 -6.17 11.25
C GLN A 108 7.56 -6.80 9.92
N ALA A 109 8.50 -7.01 8.99
CA ALA A 109 8.25 -7.76 7.77
C ALA A 109 7.92 -9.24 8.05
N GLU A 110 8.57 -9.86 9.05
CA GLU A 110 8.29 -11.25 9.48
C GLU A 110 6.95 -11.39 10.22
N GLU A 111 6.68 -10.49 11.18
CA GLU A 111 5.48 -10.56 12.04
C GLU A 111 4.20 -10.16 11.31
N LEU A 112 4.24 -9.14 10.46
CA LEU A 112 3.04 -8.52 9.88
C LEU A 112 2.87 -8.81 8.38
N GLY A 113 3.85 -9.46 7.72
CA GLY A 113 3.84 -9.65 6.27
C GLY A 113 3.80 -8.32 5.50
N THR A 114 4.34 -7.26 6.10
CA THR A 114 4.31 -5.90 5.58
C THR A 114 5.57 -5.58 4.78
N TRP A 115 5.47 -4.57 3.93
CA TRP A 115 6.58 -4.15 3.06
C TRP A 115 7.06 -2.75 3.47
N PRO A 116 8.37 -2.47 3.39
CA PRO A 116 8.89 -1.13 3.63
C PRO A 116 8.24 -0.13 2.67
N SER A 117 7.67 0.95 3.20
CA SER A 117 7.02 1.99 2.40
C SER A 117 8.03 2.76 1.54
N VAL A 118 7.52 3.53 0.57
CA VAL A 118 8.34 4.47 -0.20
C VAL A 118 9.03 5.47 0.73
N ARG A 119 8.35 5.92 1.78
CA ARG A 119 8.91 6.84 2.79
C ARG A 119 10.09 6.22 3.54
N CYS A 120 10.03 4.92 3.83
CA CYS A 120 11.16 4.19 4.39
C CYS A 120 12.38 4.20 3.47
N VAL A 121 12.18 3.97 2.16
CA VAL A 121 13.25 4.04 1.17
C VAL A 121 13.85 5.45 1.08
N VAL A 122 12.99 6.48 1.00
CA VAL A 122 13.43 7.89 0.94
C VAL A 122 14.25 8.25 2.18
N ALA A 123 13.77 7.90 3.37
CA ALA A 123 14.48 8.16 4.62
C ALA A 123 15.83 7.44 4.69
N ALA A 124 15.87 6.16 4.30
CA ALA A 124 17.11 5.38 4.29
C ALA A 124 18.16 6.00 3.35
N TYR A 125 17.77 6.39 2.13
CA TYR A 125 18.71 6.96 1.15
C TYR A 125 19.10 8.41 1.47
N ALA A 126 18.28 9.16 2.22
CA ALA A 126 18.66 10.47 2.73
C ALA A 126 19.61 10.40 3.94
N GLY A 127 19.47 9.36 4.79
CA GLY A 127 20.15 9.27 6.08
C GLY A 127 21.38 8.36 6.15
N THR A 128 21.69 7.60 5.10
CA THR A 128 22.81 6.64 5.07
C THR A 128 23.71 6.85 3.85
N PRO A 129 25.00 6.44 3.86
CA PRO A 129 25.87 6.52 2.69
C PRO A 129 25.66 5.35 1.71
N GLU A 130 26.28 5.42 0.53
CA GLU A 130 26.36 4.30 -0.41
C GLU A 130 27.02 3.07 0.24
N GLY A 131 26.53 1.86 -0.07
CA GLY A 131 27.03 0.61 0.51
C GLY A 131 26.44 0.23 1.87
N SER A 132 25.62 1.10 2.47
CA SER A 132 24.86 0.85 3.70
C SER A 132 24.13 -0.51 3.69
N PRO A 133 24.26 -1.31 4.77
CA PRO A 133 23.45 -2.53 4.97
C PRO A 133 21.93 -2.29 4.86
N LEU A 134 21.42 -1.16 5.36
CA LEU A 134 20.00 -0.81 5.25
C LEU A 134 19.57 -0.61 3.79
N ARG A 135 20.35 0.15 3.00
CA ARG A 135 20.07 0.32 1.56
C ARG A 135 20.07 -1.03 0.84
N ARG A 136 21.03 -1.91 1.15
CA ARG A 136 21.15 -3.24 0.56
C ARG A 136 19.94 -4.12 0.90
N CYS A 137 19.55 -4.17 2.18
CA CYS A 137 18.38 -4.91 2.63
C CYS A 137 17.11 -4.46 1.91
N LEU A 138 16.86 -3.16 1.83
CA LEU A 138 15.71 -2.60 1.10
C LEU A 138 15.72 -3.01 -0.38
N VAL A 139 16.87 -2.89 -1.03
CA VAL A 139 17.04 -3.28 -2.44
C VAL A 139 16.75 -4.76 -2.65
N GLU A 140 17.24 -5.64 -1.78
CA GLU A 140 17.01 -7.09 -1.87
C GLU A 140 15.53 -7.45 -1.66
N ILE A 141 14.89 -6.86 -0.64
CA ILE A 141 13.45 -7.05 -0.38
C ILE A 141 12.63 -6.65 -1.61
N TYR A 142 12.90 -5.48 -2.17
CA TYR A 142 12.18 -4.97 -3.32
C TYR A 142 12.44 -5.79 -4.58
N ALA A 143 13.70 -6.14 -4.87
CA ALA A 143 14.05 -6.94 -6.03
C ALA A 143 13.37 -8.32 -6.00
N ALA A 144 13.31 -8.96 -4.82
CA ALA A 144 12.70 -10.27 -4.66
C ALA A 144 11.16 -10.28 -4.76
N ARG A 145 10.49 -9.14 -4.50
CA ARG A 145 9.03 -9.11 -4.28
C ARG A 145 8.26 -8.17 -5.20
N MET A 146 8.95 -7.32 -5.96
CA MET A 146 8.29 -6.44 -6.91
C MET A 146 7.47 -7.22 -7.92
N THR A 147 6.27 -6.72 -8.19
CA THR A 147 5.37 -7.23 -9.21
C THR A 147 4.95 -6.08 -10.13
N ILE A 148 4.33 -6.41 -11.27
CA ILE A 148 3.84 -5.41 -12.24
C ILE A 148 2.81 -4.43 -11.67
N HIS A 149 2.22 -4.72 -10.51
CA HIS A 149 1.22 -3.88 -9.85
C HIS A 149 1.84 -2.92 -8.83
N TRP A 150 3.17 -2.92 -8.68
CA TRP A 150 3.86 -1.98 -7.81
C TRP A 150 3.86 -0.58 -8.44
N ASP A 151 3.54 0.42 -7.63
CA ASP A 151 3.41 1.80 -8.07
C ASP A 151 4.78 2.48 -8.26
N PHE A 152 5.36 2.34 -9.46
CA PHE A 152 6.58 3.03 -9.88
C PHE A 152 6.25 4.37 -10.54
N ARG A 153 5.70 5.30 -9.76
CA ARG A 153 5.51 6.69 -10.22
C ARG A 153 6.86 7.41 -10.30
N GLU A 154 7.08 8.14 -11.39
CA GLU A 154 8.27 8.96 -11.57
C GLU A 154 8.43 9.93 -10.39
N GLY A 155 9.67 10.06 -9.91
CA GLY A 155 10.00 10.92 -8.76
C GLY A 155 9.60 10.39 -7.38
N SER A 156 8.90 9.24 -7.28
CA SER A 156 8.50 8.68 -5.98
C SER A 156 9.68 8.06 -5.22
N TYR A 157 10.72 7.62 -5.94
CA TYR A 157 11.89 6.95 -5.36
C TYR A 157 13.17 7.77 -5.60
N PRO A 158 14.15 7.73 -4.67
CA PRO A 158 15.47 8.29 -4.89
C PRO A 158 16.14 7.67 -6.12
N VAL A 159 16.78 8.48 -6.96
CA VAL A 159 17.46 8.00 -8.18
C VAL A 159 18.47 6.91 -7.86
N ALA A 160 19.24 7.06 -6.78
CA ALA A 160 20.20 6.06 -6.33
C ALA A 160 19.54 4.71 -6.02
N PHE A 161 18.39 4.71 -5.34
CA PHE A 161 17.64 3.48 -5.06
C PHE A 161 17.17 2.81 -6.34
N THR A 162 16.60 3.57 -7.28
CA THR A 162 16.14 3.04 -8.56
C THR A 162 17.29 2.35 -9.31
N MET A 163 18.48 2.94 -9.31
CA MET A 163 19.67 2.36 -9.93
C MET A 163 20.13 1.08 -9.22
N ASP A 164 20.18 1.08 -7.88
CA ASP A 164 20.59 -0.09 -7.11
C ASP A 164 19.60 -1.25 -7.25
N LEU A 165 18.30 -0.94 -7.27
CA LEU A 165 17.23 -1.89 -7.52
C LEU A 165 17.29 -2.50 -8.92
N LEU A 166 17.51 -1.68 -9.95
CA LEU A 166 17.69 -2.18 -11.31
C LEU A 166 18.89 -3.13 -11.40
N ARG A 167 20.02 -2.79 -10.78
CA ARG A 167 21.20 -3.66 -10.71
C ARG A 167 20.89 -4.98 -10.01
N ALA A 168 20.15 -4.95 -8.89
CA ALA A 168 19.76 -6.15 -8.16
C ALA A 168 18.81 -7.03 -8.97
N MET A 169 17.80 -6.45 -9.63
CA MET A 169 16.87 -7.17 -10.49
C MET A 169 17.56 -7.80 -11.70
N VAL A 170 18.53 -7.12 -12.32
CA VAL A 170 19.31 -7.70 -13.43
C VAL A 170 20.08 -8.94 -12.97
N LYS A 171 20.68 -8.92 -11.79
CA LYS A 171 21.37 -10.10 -11.23
C LYS A 171 20.44 -11.29 -11.00
N GLN A 172 19.17 -11.04 -10.70
CA GLN A 172 18.16 -12.08 -10.50
C GLN A 172 17.57 -12.62 -11.81
N ARG A 173 17.68 -11.87 -12.92
CA ARG A 173 17.28 -12.34 -14.24
C ARG A 173 18.34 -13.31 -14.76
N THR A 174 18.17 -14.57 -14.42
CA THR A 174 19.04 -15.69 -14.79
C THR A 174 18.96 -16.10 -16.27
N VAL A 175 18.10 -15.44 -17.05
CA VAL A 175 17.90 -15.80 -18.45
C VAL A 175 18.68 -14.82 -19.33
N ASP A 176 19.72 -15.34 -19.98
CA ASP A 176 20.36 -14.72 -21.14
C ASP A 176 19.41 -14.83 -22.34
N ASP A 177 18.26 -14.14 -22.24
CA ASP A 177 17.21 -14.18 -23.25
C ASP A 177 17.58 -13.20 -24.38
N THR A 178 18.72 -13.48 -25.02
CA THR A 178 19.24 -12.71 -26.17
C THR A 178 18.31 -12.79 -27.38
N LYS A 179 17.22 -13.56 -27.33
CA LYS A 179 16.27 -13.70 -28.44
C LYS A 179 14.85 -13.95 -27.95
N PHE A 180 14.11 -12.91 -27.55
CA PHE A 180 12.67 -12.83 -27.84
C PHE A 180 12.11 -11.43 -27.52
N TYR A 181 11.79 -10.63 -28.55
CA TYR A 181 10.91 -9.46 -28.41
C TYR A 181 9.53 -9.85 -28.98
N PRO A 182 8.68 -10.57 -28.22
CA PRO A 182 7.45 -11.19 -28.72
C PRO A 182 6.41 -10.21 -29.29
N ARG A 183 6.65 -8.91 -29.18
CA ARG A 183 5.75 -7.85 -29.64
C ARG A 183 6.40 -6.82 -30.55
N ARG A 184 7.62 -7.05 -31.06
CA ARG A 184 8.29 -6.07 -31.95
C ARG A 184 7.44 -5.70 -33.17
N GLU A 185 6.64 -6.64 -33.67
CA GLU A 185 5.72 -6.42 -34.79
C GLU A 185 4.58 -5.45 -34.46
N THR A 186 4.24 -5.27 -33.19
CA THR A 186 3.25 -4.28 -32.75
C THR A 186 3.83 -2.86 -32.62
N TRP A 187 5.17 -2.72 -32.61
CA TRP A 187 5.84 -1.43 -32.48
C TRP A 187 5.99 -0.71 -33.82
N PHE A 188 5.89 -1.44 -34.93
CA PHE A 188 6.07 -0.93 -36.29
C PHE A 188 4.77 -0.92 -37.12
N LYS A 189 3.59 -1.07 -36.50
CA LYS A 189 2.32 -0.87 -37.21
C LYS A 189 2.20 0.62 -37.58
N MET A 190 2.45 0.92 -38.85
CA MET A 190 2.07 2.18 -39.53
C MET A 190 0.55 2.22 -39.76
#